data_AF-A0A177QIS3-F1
#
_entry.id   AF-A0A177QIS3-F1
#
_cell.length_a   1.000
_cell.length_b   1.000
_cell.length_c   1.000
_cell.angle_alpha   90.00
_cell.angle_beta   90.00
_cell.angle_gamma   90.00
#
_symmetry.space_group_name_H-M   'P 1'
#
loop_
_entity.id
_entity.type
_entity.pdbx_description
1 polymer ?
#
loop_
_entity_poly.entity_id
_entity_poly.type
_entity_poly.pdbx_seq_one_letter_code
_entity_poly.pdbx_strand_id
1 'polypeptide(L)'
;MSEVARLQLICLSVVGSGILILLFIRSVFPRVIGFVAIILGIFMLTSLSIPQMASLPPVEEKFDVATVKTPTDLASIGQKIFFSKGQCALCHSIGPSESARCPDLKGIGAKLSREFLYESMTQPQAYIYRDYRHEGLPKEYPATMPAINKNPIALSRNEILSVIAFLQQMSGEPISVNPSELDVPGQAPAAPVKASLSGPAVAVAQAH
;
A
#
# COMPACT_ATOMS: atom_id res chain seq x y z
N MET A 1 -70.34 10.89 -43.36
CA MET A 1 -69.17 10.45 -44.15
C MET A 1 -69.40 9.02 -44.59
N SER A 2 -69.11 8.68 -45.85
CA SER A 2 -69.22 7.30 -46.32
C SER A 2 -68.20 6.38 -45.63
N GLU A 3 -68.48 5.09 -45.55
CA GLU A 3 -67.56 4.10 -44.97
C GLU A 3 -66.21 4.08 -45.69
N VAL A 4 -66.23 4.31 -47.01
CA VAL A 4 -65.04 4.46 -47.84
C VAL A 4 -64.19 5.65 -47.40
N ALA A 5 -64.79 6.81 -47.12
CA ALA A 5 -64.07 7.99 -46.64
C ALA A 5 -63.47 7.77 -45.24
N ARG A 6 -64.15 7.02 -44.36
CA ARG A 6 -63.61 6.62 -43.06
C ARG A 6 -62.39 5.70 -43.22
N LEU A 7 -62.45 4.72 -44.11
CA LEU A 7 -61.34 3.82 -44.37
C LEU A 7 -60.14 4.55 -44.98
N GLN A 8 -60.37 5.48 -45.90
CA GLN A 8 -59.31 6.32 -46.48
C GLN A 8 -58.61 7.21 -45.44
N LEU A 9 -59.37 7.81 -44.52
CA LEU A 9 -58.80 8.60 -43.42
C LEU A 9 -57.94 7.74 -42.47
N ILE A 10 -58.40 6.53 -42.16
CA ILE A 10 -57.63 5.58 -41.33
C ILE A 10 -56.32 5.20 -42.06
N CYS A 11 -56.39 4.85 -43.35
CA CYS A 11 -55.21 4.53 -44.15
C CYS A 11 -54.21 5.70 -44.22
N LEU A 12 -54.69 6.92 -44.48
CA LEU A 12 -53.84 8.12 -44.51
C LEU A 12 -53.22 8.42 -43.14
N SER A 13 -53.98 8.23 -42.06
CA SER A 13 -53.46 8.40 -40.70
C SER A 13 -52.37 7.38 -40.39
N VAL A 14 -52.57 6.11 -40.71
CA VAL A 14 -51.58 5.04 -40.45
C VAL A 14 -50.30 5.29 -41.26
N VAL A 15 -50.43 5.63 -42.55
CA VAL A 15 -49.29 5.94 -43.41
C VAL A 15 -48.56 7.20 -42.93
N GLY A 16 -49.30 8.25 -42.58
CA GLY A 16 -48.74 9.49 -42.04
C GLY A 16 -47.98 9.28 -40.72
N SER A 17 -48.56 8.50 -39.79
CA SER A 17 -47.89 8.12 -38.55
C SER A 17 -46.62 7.30 -38.81
N GLY A 18 -46.67 6.35 -39.76
CA GLY A 18 -45.49 5.57 -40.16
C GLY A 18 -44.35 6.44 -40.70
N ILE A 19 -44.66 7.40 -41.59
CA ILE A 19 -43.68 8.34 -42.14
C ILE A 19 -43.08 9.22 -41.03
N LEU A 20 -43.91 9.74 -40.11
CA LEU A 20 -43.44 10.54 -38.97
C LEU A 20 -42.50 9.76 -38.06
N ILE A 21 -42.82 8.49 -37.77
CA ILE A 21 -41.96 7.62 -36.96
C ILE A 21 -40.62 7.38 -37.66
N LEU A 22 -40.63 7.10 -38.97
CA LEU A 22 -39.39 6.89 -39.74
C LEU A 22 -38.53 8.15 -39.79
N LEU A 23 -39.13 9.33 -39.96
CA LEU A 23 -38.40 10.61 -39.91
C LEU A 23 -37.85 10.91 -38.51
N PHE A 24 -38.62 10.60 -37.46
CA PHE A 24 -38.16 10.71 -36.07
C PHE A 24 -36.95 9.81 -35.82
N ILE A 25 -37.04 8.52 -36.18
CA ILE A 25 -35.92 7.57 -36.07
C ILE A 25 -34.71 8.06 -36.86
N ARG A 26 -34.90 8.50 -38.12
CA ARG A 26 -33.81 9.03 -38.95
C ARG A 26 -33.14 10.26 -38.34
N SER A 27 -33.86 11.06 -37.57
CA SER A 27 -33.31 12.24 -36.88
C SER A 27 -32.63 11.91 -35.56
N VAL A 28 -33.10 10.90 -34.82
CA VAL A 28 -32.62 10.56 -33.47
C VAL A 28 -31.46 9.57 -33.53
N PHE A 29 -31.51 8.61 -34.44
CA PHE A 29 -30.48 7.59 -34.63
C PHE A 29 -29.05 8.15 -34.78
N PRO A 30 -28.77 9.14 -35.66
CA PRO A 30 -27.43 9.71 -35.76
C PRO A 30 -27.01 10.49 -34.50
N ARG A 31 -27.96 11.10 -33.77
CA ARG A 31 -27.69 11.79 -32.50
C ARG A 31 -27.27 10.82 -31.40
N VAL A 32 -27.96 9.69 -31.29
CA VAL A 32 -27.62 8.63 -30.32
C VAL A 32 -26.27 8.01 -30.65
N ILE A 33 -26.02 7.67 -31.92
CA ILE A 33 -24.72 7.13 -32.35
C ILE A 33 -23.59 8.12 -32.06
N GLY A 34 -23.78 9.40 -32.40
CA GLY A 34 -22.79 10.45 -32.12
C GLY A 34 -22.49 10.58 -30.62
N PHE A 35 -23.52 10.59 -29.78
CA PHE A 35 -23.37 10.66 -28.32
C PHE A 35 -22.60 9.46 -27.75
N VAL A 36 -22.95 8.24 -28.18
CA VAL A 36 -22.26 7.01 -27.75
C VAL A 36 -20.81 7.02 -28.21
N ALA A 37 -20.53 7.41 -29.45
CA ALA A 37 -19.17 7.51 -29.98
C ALA A 37 -18.33 8.54 -29.21
N ILE A 38 -18.92 9.68 -28.82
CA ILE A 38 -18.25 10.70 -28.00
C ILE A 38 -17.89 10.13 -26.62
N ILE A 39 -18.83 9.47 -25.94
CA ILE A 39 -18.57 8.87 -24.62
C ILE A 39 -17.47 7.81 -24.72
N LEU A 40 -17.58 6.89 -25.69
CA LEU A 40 -16.57 5.85 -25.89
C LEU A 40 -15.20 6.42 -26.27
N GLY A 41 -15.18 7.48 -27.08
CA GLY A 41 -13.97 8.19 -27.47
C GLY A 41 -13.29 8.87 -26.28
N ILE A 42 -14.05 9.57 -25.43
CA ILE A 42 -13.54 10.17 -24.19
C ILE A 42 -13.00 9.07 -23.27
N PHE A 43 -13.75 7.98 -23.08
CA PHE A 43 -13.28 6.85 -22.27
C PHE A 43 -11.96 6.28 -22.80
N MET A 44 -11.84 6.08 -24.11
CA MET A 44 -10.58 5.65 -24.73
C MET A 44 -9.44 6.65 -24.49
N LEU A 45 -9.67 7.96 -24.70
CA LEU A 45 -8.66 9.00 -24.47
C LEU A 45 -8.18 9.03 -23.01
N THR A 46 -9.11 8.93 -22.05
CA THR A 46 -8.75 8.86 -20.63
C THR A 46 -7.99 7.57 -20.31
N SER A 47 -8.35 6.44 -20.93
CA SER A 47 -7.66 5.17 -20.75
C SER A 47 -6.23 5.19 -21.32
N LEU A 48 -6.03 5.87 -22.45
CA LEU A 48 -4.69 6.09 -23.03
C LEU A 48 -3.84 7.07 -22.20
N SER A 49 -4.48 7.98 -21.46
CA SER A 49 -3.79 8.90 -20.55
C SER A 49 -3.27 8.22 -19.28
N ILE A 50 -3.73 7.00 -18.98
CA ILE A 50 -3.17 6.17 -17.92
C ILE A 50 -1.92 5.49 -18.50
N PRO A 51 -0.73 5.75 -17.94
CA PRO A 51 0.49 5.05 -18.34
C PRO A 51 0.23 3.54 -18.32
N GLN A 52 0.30 2.91 -19.49
CA GLN A 52 0.13 1.46 -19.64
C GLN A 52 1.39 0.79 -19.09
N MET A 53 1.50 0.74 -17.76
CA MET A 53 2.52 -0.03 -17.07
C MET A 53 2.24 -1.48 -17.39
N ALA A 54 3.04 -2.06 -18.30
CA ALA A 54 2.99 -3.50 -18.52
C ALA A 54 3.10 -4.17 -17.15
N SER A 55 2.13 -5.03 -16.80
CA SER A 55 2.17 -5.83 -15.58
C SER A 55 3.22 -6.94 -15.71
N LEU A 56 4.40 -6.59 -16.23
CA LEU A 56 5.60 -7.36 -16.00
C LEU A 56 5.62 -7.60 -14.49
N PRO A 57 5.75 -8.87 -14.04
CA PRO A 57 5.95 -9.14 -12.63
C PRO A 57 7.06 -8.18 -12.18
N PRO A 58 6.85 -7.42 -11.08
CA PRO A 58 7.83 -6.44 -10.64
C PRO A 58 9.17 -7.14 -10.68
N VAL A 59 10.12 -6.60 -11.45
CA VAL A 59 11.48 -7.12 -11.46
C VAL A 59 11.84 -7.21 -9.99
N GLU A 60 11.93 -8.44 -9.48
CA GLU A 60 12.32 -8.66 -8.10
C GLU A 60 13.71 -8.06 -8.03
N GLU A 61 13.81 -6.82 -7.56
CA GLU A 61 15.08 -6.20 -7.24
C GLU A 61 15.63 -7.05 -6.10
N LYS A 62 16.35 -8.11 -6.48
CA LYS A 62 16.95 -9.03 -5.54
C LYS A 62 17.85 -8.17 -4.68
N PHE A 63 17.57 -8.20 -3.38
CA PHE A 63 18.41 -7.57 -2.38
C PHE A 63 19.83 -8.13 -2.54
N ASP A 64 20.71 -7.37 -3.19
CA ASP A 64 22.09 -7.78 -3.39
C ASP A 64 22.91 -7.34 -2.17
N VAL A 65 23.11 -8.30 -1.27
CA VAL A 65 23.90 -8.14 -0.05
C VAL A 65 25.32 -7.66 -0.37
N ALA A 66 25.87 -8.00 -1.55
CA ALA A 66 27.23 -7.63 -1.93
C ALA A 66 27.41 -6.13 -2.23
N THR A 67 26.31 -5.42 -2.51
CA THR A 67 26.36 -3.97 -2.75
C THR A 67 26.30 -3.15 -1.45
N VAL A 68 25.97 -3.78 -0.32
CA VAL A 68 25.81 -3.11 0.98
C VAL A 68 27.16 -3.00 1.68
N LYS A 69 27.73 -1.78 1.74
CA LYS A 69 29.04 -1.54 2.36
C LYS A 69 28.93 -0.89 3.73
N THR A 70 27.89 -0.10 3.96
CA THR A 70 27.70 0.69 5.17
C THR A 70 26.30 0.53 5.77
N PRO A 71 26.13 0.78 7.08
CA PRO A 71 24.80 0.86 7.68
C PRO A 71 23.89 1.92 7.02
N THR A 72 24.46 3.00 6.50
CA THR A 72 23.73 4.02 5.75
C THR A 72 23.20 3.51 4.41
N ASP A 73 23.92 2.59 3.75
CA ASP A 73 23.42 1.91 2.55
C ASP A 73 22.20 1.05 2.89
N LEU A 74 22.22 0.36 4.03
CA LEU A 74 21.07 -0.40 4.53
C LEU A 74 19.86 0.47 4.74
N ALA A 75 20.03 1.62 5.38
CA ALA A 75 18.93 2.55 5.61
C ALA A 75 18.41 3.16 4.29
N SER A 76 19.28 3.41 3.31
CA SER A 76 18.87 3.86 1.97
C SER A 76 18.07 2.78 1.23
N ILE A 77 18.45 1.51 1.36
CA ILE A 77 17.68 0.37 0.82
C ILE A 77 16.36 0.20 1.58
N GLY A 78 16.38 0.32 2.89
CA GLY A 78 15.21 0.30 3.75
C GLY A 78 14.18 1.36 3.39
N GLN A 79 14.64 2.57 3.06
CA GLN A 79 13.77 3.64 2.56
C GLN A 79 13.08 3.21 1.27
N LYS A 80 13.82 2.65 0.30
CA LYS A 80 13.22 2.16 -0.95
C LYS A 80 12.17 1.10 -0.63
N ILE A 81 12.49 0.10 0.19
CA ILE A 81 11.56 -0.98 0.58
C ILE A 81 10.31 -0.41 1.25
N PHE A 82 10.45 0.57 2.15
CA PHE A 82 9.33 1.20 2.86
C PHE A 82 8.29 1.80 1.89
N PHE A 83 8.74 2.45 0.82
CA PHE A 83 7.89 3.08 -0.20
C PHE A 83 7.55 2.17 -1.39
N SER A 84 8.26 1.05 -1.56
CA SER A 84 8.04 0.06 -2.61
C SER A 84 7.55 -1.26 -1.99
N LYS A 85 8.31 -2.35 -2.05
CA LYS A 85 7.87 -3.71 -1.70
C LYS A 85 7.13 -3.81 -0.36
N GLY A 86 7.61 -3.12 0.67
CA GLY A 86 7.01 -3.13 2.01
C GLY A 86 5.65 -2.44 2.11
N GLN A 87 5.33 -1.54 1.18
CA GLN A 87 4.06 -0.78 1.10
C GLN A 87 3.68 -0.11 2.43
N CYS A 88 4.66 0.18 3.28
CA CYS A 88 4.44 0.68 4.63
C CYS A 88 3.74 2.05 4.61
N ALA A 89 4.10 2.88 3.62
CA ALA A 89 3.53 4.20 3.39
C ALA A 89 2.04 4.20 2.99
N LEU A 90 1.45 3.06 2.62
CA LEU A 90 0.01 2.98 2.37
C LEU A 90 -0.81 3.08 3.66
N CYS A 91 -0.21 2.68 4.77
CA CYS A 91 -0.87 2.58 6.07
C CYS A 91 -0.30 3.57 7.08
N HIS A 92 1.02 3.78 7.08
CA HIS A 92 1.71 4.62 8.04
C HIS A 92 2.19 5.93 7.43
N SER A 93 2.06 7.00 8.21
CA SER A 93 2.66 8.30 7.91
C SER A 93 4.05 8.43 8.53
N ILE A 94 4.82 9.43 8.04
CA ILE A 94 6.06 9.91 8.67
C ILE A 94 5.92 11.44 8.82
N GLY A 95 5.34 11.87 9.94
CA GLY A 95 5.04 13.28 10.24
C GLY A 95 4.13 13.97 9.22
N PRO A 96 4.03 15.31 9.28
CA PRO A 96 3.16 16.00 10.24
C PRO A 96 1.66 15.64 10.12
N SER A 97 1.25 14.85 9.13
CA SER A 97 -0.12 14.34 9.01
C SER A 97 -0.18 12.90 9.51
N GLU A 98 -1.01 12.65 10.51
CA GLU A 98 -1.29 11.27 10.94
C GLU A 98 -2.30 10.61 10.00
N SER A 99 -2.08 9.33 9.70
CA SER A 99 -3.12 8.54 9.06
C SER A 99 -4.27 8.31 10.05
N ALA A 100 -5.52 8.30 9.57
CA ALA A 100 -6.66 7.96 10.42
C ALA A 100 -6.70 6.46 10.80
N ARG A 101 -5.93 5.62 10.10
CA ARG A 101 -6.00 4.15 10.20
C ARG A 101 -4.89 3.54 11.03
N CYS A 102 -3.70 4.12 11.03
CA CYS A 102 -2.49 3.57 11.67
C CYS A 102 -1.63 4.69 12.29
N PRO A 103 -0.79 4.37 13.29
CA PRO A 103 0.04 5.35 13.99
C PRO A 103 1.14 5.96 13.10
N ASP A 104 1.56 7.17 13.44
CA ASP A 104 2.71 7.85 12.83
C ASP A 104 4.04 7.21 13.27
N LEU A 105 4.92 6.96 12.31
CA LEU A 105 6.23 6.33 12.55
C LEU A 105 7.35 7.35 12.79
N LYS A 106 7.08 8.66 12.79
CA LYS A 106 8.10 9.68 13.06
C LYS A 106 8.82 9.44 14.39
N GLY A 107 10.13 9.26 14.35
CA GLY A 107 10.94 9.09 15.56
C GLY A 107 10.84 7.70 16.20
N ILE A 108 10.14 6.74 15.57
CA ILE A 108 9.90 5.42 16.17
C ILE A 108 11.20 4.62 16.35
N GLY A 109 12.19 4.83 15.48
CA GLY A 109 13.49 4.16 15.56
C GLY A 109 14.36 4.59 16.73
N ALA A 110 14.07 5.75 17.35
CA ALA A 110 14.72 6.17 18.59
C ALA A 110 13.98 5.69 19.85
N LYS A 111 12.73 5.21 19.71
CA LYS A 111 11.87 4.82 20.83
C LYS A 111 11.83 3.32 21.08
N LEU A 112 11.92 2.53 20.01
CA LEU A 112 11.77 1.09 20.05
C LEU A 112 13.11 0.44 19.79
N SER A 113 13.39 -0.64 20.52
CA SER A 113 14.58 -1.45 20.26
C SER A 113 14.50 -2.11 18.88
N ARG A 114 15.66 -2.49 18.34
CA ARG A 114 15.72 -3.19 17.05
C ARG A 114 14.92 -4.50 17.09
N GLU A 115 14.97 -5.23 18.20
CA GLU A 115 14.25 -6.49 18.39
C GLU A 115 12.74 -6.25 18.39
N PHE A 116 12.30 -5.19 19.05
CA PHE A 116 10.89 -4.83 19.08
C PHE A 116 10.37 -4.40 17.70
N LEU A 117 11.15 -3.63 16.94
CA LEU A 117 10.79 -3.27 15.56
C LEU A 117 10.71 -4.51 14.66
N TYR A 118 11.64 -5.46 14.82
CA TYR A 118 11.63 -6.72 14.10
C TYR A 118 10.41 -7.58 14.44
N GLU A 119 10.10 -7.72 15.73
CA GLU A 119 8.89 -8.42 16.21
C GLU A 119 7.62 -7.74 15.71
N SER A 120 7.55 -6.41 15.76
CA SER A 120 6.39 -5.64 15.28
C SER A 120 6.09 -5.91 13.80
N MET A 121 7.10 -6.19 12.97
CA MET A 121 6.90 -6.52 11.56
C MET A 121 6.59 -8.00 11.30
N THR A 122 7.11 -8.91 12.12
CA THR A 122 6.98 -10.36 11.91
C THR A 122 5.82 -10.98 12.69
N GLN A 123 5.48 -10.39 13.84
CA GLN A 123 4.43 -10.78 14.76
C GLN A 123 3.71 -9.54 15.32
N PRO A 124 3.07 -8.71 14.47
CA PRO A 124 2.44 -7.44 14.87
C PRO A 124 1.35 -7.55 15.94
N GLN A 125 0.83 -8.76 16.18
CA GLN A 125 -0.22 -9.03 17.17
C GLN A 125 0.33 -9.59 18.49
N ALA A 126 1.63 -9.89 18.58
CA ALA A 126 2.25 -10.37 19.81
C ALA A 126 2.28 -9.28 20.89
N TYR A 127 2.63 -8.06 20.47
CA TYR A 127 2.60 -6.89 21.34
C TYR A 127 2.30 -5.62 20.53
N ILE A 128 1.28 -4.88 20.95
CA ILE A 128 0.89 -3.61 20.32
C ILE A 128 1.49 -2.47 21.13
N TYR A 129 2.41 -1.72 20.51
CA TYR A 129 2.96 -0.51 21.11
C TYR A 129 1.86 0.52 21.34
N ARG A 130 1.66 0.90 22.61
CA ARG A 130 0.76 1.97 23.00
C ARG A 130 1.49 3.30 22.94
N ASP A 131 1.05 4.17 22.05
CA ASP A 131 1.70 5.46 21.87
C ASP A 131 1.15 6.54 22.81
N TYR A 132 2.01 7.00 23.73
CA TYR A 132 1.72 8.06 24.70
C TYR A 132 2.36 9.40 24.33
N ARG A 133 2.76 9.60 23.07
CA ARG A 133 3.26 10.90 22.57
C ARG A 133 2.21 12.01 22.63
N HIS A 134 0.94 11.63 22.66
CA HIS A 134 -0.19 12.54 22.70
C HIS A 134 -0.70 12.67 24.14
N GLU A 135 -1.24 13.83 24.49
CA GLU A 135 -1.85 14.03 25.81
C GLU A 135 -3.06 13.09 25.98
N GLY A 136 -3.10 12.40 27.12
CA GLY A 136 -4.21 11.51 27.49
C GLY A 136 -3.93 10.02 27.23
N LEU A 137 -5.00 9.27 27.00
CA LEU A 137 -4.93 7.83 26.75
C LEU A 137 -4.36 7.55 25.35
N PRO A 138 -3.65 6.42 25.18
CA PRO A 138 -3.08 6.06 23.89
C PRO A 138 -4.20 5.84 22.90
N LYS A 139 -4.02 6.36 21.69
CA LYS A 139 -5.01 6.25 20.61
C LYS A 139 -5.02 4.83 20.09
N GLU A 140 -6.22 4.25 20.04
CA GLU A 140 -6.45 2.96 19.40
C GLU A 140 -6.71 3.16 17.90
N TYR A 141 -6.14 2.27 17.10
CA TYR A 141 -6.22 2.32 15.64
C TYR A 141 -7.03 1.14 15.11
N PRO A 142 -7.98 1.34 14.18
CA PRO A 142 -8.86 0.28 13.71
C PRO A 142 -8.18 -0.74 12.80
N ALA A 143 -7.02 -0.40 12.22
CA ALA A 143 -6.31 -1.26 11.29
C ALA A 143 -5.37 -2.23 12.03
N THR A 144 -5.44 -3.50 11.65
CA THR A 144 -4.52 -4.55 12.10
C THR A 144 -3.34 -4.65 11.14
N MET A 145 -2.10 -4.53 11.63
CA MET A 145 -0.92 -4.71 10.79
C MET A 145 -0.75 -6.20 10.40
N PRO A 146 -0.56 -6.52 9.11
CA PRO A 146 -0.28 -7.89 8.67
C PRO A 146 1.15 -8.30 8.99
N ALA A 147 1.41 -9.60 9.12
CA ALA A 147 2.77 -10.12 9.24
C ALA A 147 3.54 -9.91 7.92
N ILE A 148 4.53 -9.02 7.94
CA ILE A 148 5.20 -8.48 6.75
C ILE A 148 6.11 -9.51 6.09
N ASN A 149 6.60 -10.48 6.86
CA ASN A 149 7.39 -11.62 6.37
C ASN A 149 6.56 -12.73 5.71
N LYS A 150 5.24 -12.54 5.56
CA LYS A 150 4.32 -13.48 4.91
C LYS A 150 3.66 -12.85 3.68
N ASN A 151 3.09 -13.68 2.82
CA ASN A 151 2.30 -13.22 1.68
C ASN A 151 1.15 -12.29 2.17
N PRO A 152 0.82 -11.22 1.42
CA PRO A 152 1.30 -10.91 0.07
C PRO A 152 2.60 -10.07 -0.01
N ILE A 153 3.16 -9.60 1.11
CA ILE A 153 4.32 -8.68 1.09
C ILE A 153 5.65 -9.46 1.07
N ALA A 154 5.76 -10.51 1.89
CA ALA A 154 6.88 -11.45 1.92
C ALA A 154 8.27 -10.78 1.95
N LEU A 155 8.49 -9.84 2.88
CA LEU A 155 9.85 -9.33 3.12
C LEU A 155 10.73 -10.42 3.75
N SER A 156 11.94 -10.55 3.21
CA SER A 156 13.03 -11.34 3.78
C SER A 156 13.59 -10.68 5.05
N ARG A 157 14.36 -11.45 5.84
CA ARG A 157 15.03 -10.93 7.04
C ARG A 157 15.93 -9.73 6.71
N ASN A 158 16.71 -9.79 5.64
CA ASN A 158 17.60 -8.70 5.23
C ASN A 158 16.82 -7.42 4.86
N GLU A 159 15.69 -7.56 4.19
CA GLU A 159 14.81 -6.44 3.84
C GLU A 159 14.21 -5.81 5.10
N ILE A 160 13.75 -6.63 6.05
CA ILE A 160 13.24 -6.14 7.35
C ILE A 160 14.33 -5.39 8.12
N LEU A 161 15.54 -5.94 8.20
CA LEU A 161 16.68 -5.28 8.85
C LEU A 161 17.02 -3.94 8.17
N SER A 162 16.91 -3.86 6.86
CA SER A 162 17.10 -2.61 6.12
C SER A 162 16.04 -1.57 6.48
N VAL A 163 14.76 -1.97 6.59
CA VAL A 163 13.68 -1.09 7.06
C VAL A 163 13.94 -0.61 8.50
N ILE A 164 14.46 -1.47 9.40
CA ILE A 164 14.84 -1.05 10.75
C ILE A 164 15.95 0.02 10.69
N ALA A 165 16.98 -0.20 9.88
CA ALA A 165 18.05 0.78 9.69
C ALA A 165 17.50 2.13 9.21
N PHE A 166 16.54 2.12 8.29
CA PHE A 166 15.85 3.32 7.83
C PHE A 166 15.06 4.03 8.94
N LEU A 167 14.27 3.28 9.73
CA LEU A 167 13.51 3.83 10.86
C LEU A 167 14.42 4.46 11.91
N GLN A 168 15.58 3.86 12.19
CA GLN A 168 16.60 4.42 13.09
C GLN A 168 17.22 5.69 12.51
N GLN A 169 17.67 5.64 11.25
CA GLN A 169 18.29 6.78 10.58
C GLN A 169 17.35 8.00 10.52
N MET A 170 16.07 7.82 10.14
CA MET A 170 15.12 8.94 10.10
C MET A 170 14.80 9.51 11.48
N SER A 171 15.04 8.73 12.54
CA SER A 171 14.78 9.12 13.93
C SER A 171 16.00 9.79 14.57
N GLY A 172 17.12 9.90 13.87
CA GLY A 172 18.38 10.44 14.39
C GLY A 172 19.14 9.49 15.33
N GLU A 173 18.75 8.22 15.38
CA GLU A 173 19.41 7.19 16.21
C GLU A 173 20.53 6.50 15.42
N PRO A 174 21.67 6.14 16.04
CA PRO A 174 22.66 5.25 15.42
C PRO A 174 22.02 3.97 14.86
N ILE A 175 22.37 3.66 13.63
CA ILE A 175 21.90 2.44 12.97
C ILE A 175 22.52 1.23 13.69
N SER A 176 21.65 0.43 14.29
CA SER A 176 22.04 -0.79 15.04
C SER A 176 22.31 -2.01 14.16
N VAL A 177 22.00 -1.90 12.86
CA VAL A 177 22.12 -3.00 11.90
C VAL A 177 23.46 -2.92 11.17
N ASN A 178 24.23 -4.01 11.20
CA ASN A 178 25.52 -4.11 10.55
C ASN A 178 25.44 -4.93 9.26
N PRO A 179 26.09 -4.51 8.15
CA PRO A 179 26.08 -5.28 6.90
C PRO A 179 26.60 -6.72 7.04
N SER A 180 27.45 -7.00 8.03
CA SER A 180 27.98 -8.34 8.32
C SER A 180 26.97 -9.32 8.91
N GLU A 181 25.82 -8.85 9.42
CA GLU A 181 24.78 -9.72 10.00
C GLU A 181 23.70 -10.15 9.00
N LEU A 182 23.81 -9.68 7.75
CA LEU A 182 22.92 -10.01 6.66
C LEU A 182 23.13 -11.46 6.21
N ASP A 183 22.02 -12.14 5.92
CA ASP A 183 22.07 -13.51 5.41
C ASP A 183 22.55 -13.49 3.96
N VAL A 184 23.71 -14.08 3.69
CA VAL A 184 24.21 -14.27 2.32
C VAL A 184 23.51 -15.50 1.72
N PRO A 185 22.89 -15.41 0.54
CA PRO A 185 22.25 -16.56 -0.10
C PRO A 185 23.24 -17.73 -0.25
N GLY A 186 22.98 -18.85 0.43
CA GLY A 186 23.82 -20.06 0.41
C GLY A 186 24.74 -20.28 1.62
N GLN A 187 24.84 -19.32 2.54
CA GLN A 187 25.54 -19.51 3.82
C GLN A 187 24.50 -19.77 4.93
N ALA A 188 24.66 -20.84 5.71
CA ALA A 188 23.79 -21.10 6.86
C ALA A 188 23.82 -19.91 7.85
N PRO A 189 22.71 -19.58 8.54
CA PRO A 189 22.64 -18.42 9.43
C PRO A 189 23.78 -18.42 10.44
N ALA A 190 24.47 -17.29 10.59
CA ALA A 190 25.44 -17.12 11.66
C ALA A 190 24.74 -17.34 13.01
N ALA A 191 25.32 -18.21 13.84
CA ALA A 191 24.78 -18.57 15.15
C ALA A 191 24.40 -17.33 15.98
N PRO A 192 23.34 -17.39 16.79
CA PRO A 192 22.87 -16.24 17.56
C PRO A 192 24.00 -15.73 18.46
N VAL A 193 24.28 -14.43 18.37
CA VAL A 193 25.18 -13.74 19.28
C VAL A 193 24.62 -13.91 20.68
N LYS A 194 25.31 -14.69 21.53
CA LYS A 194 24.97 -14.81 22.94
C LYS A 194 25.05 -13.41 23.55
N ALA A 195 23.90 -12.89 23.98
CA ALA A 195 23.85 -11.72 24.84
C ALA A 195 24.65 -12.03 26.11
N SER A 196 25.82 -11.40 26.25
CA SER A 196 26.60 -11.42 27.48
C SER A 196 25.86 -10.57 28.51
N LEU A 197 24.98 -11.21 29.28
CA LEU A 197 24.44 -10.63 30.51
C LEU A 197 25.49 -10.79 31.62
N SER A 198 26.30 -9.76 31.81
CA SER A 198 27.13 -9.57 33.01
C SER A 198 26.80 -8.22 33.63
N GLY A 199 25.88 -8.24 34.59
CA GLY A 199 25.52 -7.11 35.46
C GLY A 199 24.65 -7.61 36.63
N PRO A 200 24.88 -7.16 37.87
CA PRO A 200 24.48 -7.90 39.06
C PRO A 200 22.98 -7.82 39.35
N ALA A 201 22.44 -8.94 39.84
CA ALA A 201 21.05 -9.08 40.27
C ALA A 201 20.73 -8.11 41.41
N VAL A 202 19.80 -7.19 41.17
CA VAL A 202 19.11 -6.44 42.23
C VAL A 202 17.91 -7.28 42.65
N ALA A 203 17.97 -7.83 43.87
CA ALA A 203 16.87 -8.52 44.50
C ALA A 203 15.71 -7.55 44.75
N VAL A 204 14.53 -7.85 44.21
CA VAL A 204 13.29 -7.16 44.54
C VAL A 204 12.68 -7.85 45.75
N ALA A 205 12.64 -7.12 46.87
CA ALA A 205 11.93 -7.50 48.08
C ALA A 205 10.42 -7.62 47.80
N GLN A 206 9.81 -8.70 48.29
CA GLN A 206 8.37 -8.89 48.32
C GLN A 206 7.74 -7.89 49.31
N ALA A 207 6.69 -7.19 48.87
CA ALA A 207 5.85 -6.36 49.72
C ALA A 207 4.67 -7.19 50.26
N HIS A 208 4.37 -6.95 51.53
CA HIS A 208 3.19 -7.40 52.27
C HIS A 208 1.87 -6.84 51.70
#